data_AF-A0A166N211-F1
#
_entry.id   AF-A0A166N211-F1
#
_cell.length_a   1.000
_cell.length_b   1.000
_cell.length_c   1.000
_cell.angle_alpha   90.00
_cell.angle_beta   90.00
_cell.angle_gamma   90.00
#
_symmetry.space_group_name_H-M   'P 1'
#
loop_
_entity.id
_entity.type
_entity.pdbx_description
1 polymer ?
#
loop_
_entity_poly.entity_id
_entity_poly.type
_entity_poly.pdbx_seq_one_letter_code
_entity_poly.pdbx_strand_id
1 'polypeptide(L)'
;GTHMHQRTINAMKKRTPTITRAIKNYNALCQKLKRLRPSTSQFPLPEELSLDLKHLRNNDSLMRDVYIAAGDDDPPAWLTDVNVRKGIRAMQTQDRCAEEEVRLAREWTNIGAWHVSERRAVAAAMGNPQSAF
;
A
#
# COMPACT_ATOMS: atom_id res chain seq x y z
N GLY A 1 -3.70 29.78 -31.47
CA GLY A 1 -2.51 29.25 -30.77
C GLY A 1 -2.18 30.00 -29.47
N THR A 2 -2.04 31.33 -29.51
CA THR A 2 -1.50 32.16 -28.41
C THR A 2 -2.43 32.38 -27.22
N HIS A 3 -3.75 32.46 -27.46
CA HIS A 3 -4.73 32.71 -26.38
C HIS A 3 -4.77 31.59 -25.32
N MET A 4 -4.71 30.32 -25.77
CA MET A 4 -4.66 29.17 -24.84
C MET A 4 -3.35 29.15 -24.06
N HIS A 5 -2.22 29.42 -24.71
CA HIS A 5 -0.93 29.52 -24.05
C HIS A 5 -0.90 30.63 -22.98
N GLN A 6 -1.44 31.80 -23.30
CA GLN A 6 -1.52 32.93 -22.36
C GLN A 6 -2.42 32.62 -21.17
N ARG A 7 -3.55 31.95 -21.40
CA ARG A 7 -4.45 31.49 -20.33
C ARG A 7 -3.74 30.52 -19.39
N THR A 8 -2.97 29.58 -19.92
CA THR A 8 -2.15 28.65 -19.13
C THR A 8 -1.09 29.38 -18.31
N ILE A 9 -0.31 30.29 -18.91
CA ILE A 9 0.72 31.06 -18.19
C ILE A 9 0.10 31.88 -17.06
N ASN A 10 -1.02 32.56 -17.31
CA ASN A 10 -1.68 33.38 -16.28
C ASN A 10 -2.20 32.52 -15.12
N ALA A 11 -2.77 31.34 -15.41
CA ALA A 11 -3.18 30.39 -14.38
C ALA A 11 -1.98 29.89 -13.56
N MET A 12 -0.84 29.62 -14.20
CA MET A 12 0.40 29.24 -13.51
C MET A 12 0.90 30.38 -12.61
N LYS A 13 0.99 31.62 -13.13
CA LYS A 13 1.41 32.80 -12.36
C LYS A 13 0.54 33.02 -11.12
N LYS A 14 -0.78 32.80 -11.22
CA LYS A 14 -1.70 32.94 -10.09
C LYS A 14 -1.41 31.93 -8.97
N ARG A 15 -0.87 30.75 -9.30
CA ARG A 15 -0.53 29.69 -8.34
C ARG A 15 0.87 29.82 -7.76
N THR A 16 1.78 30.53 -8.43
CA THR A 16 3.18 30.72 -7.99
C THR A 16 3.31 31.13 -6.52
N PRO A 17 2.59 32.15 -5.99
CA PRO A 17 2.76 32.56 -4.60
C PRO A 17 2.40 31.46 -3.60
N THR A 18 1.33 30.71 -3.87
CA THR A 18 0.89 29.59 -3.04
C THR A 18 1.93 28.47 -3.01
N ILE A 19 2.49 28.12 -4.19
CA ILE A 19 3.53 27.10 -4.30
C ILE A 19 4.80 27.56 -3.57
N THR A 20 5.23 28.81 -3.76
CA THR A 20 6.40 29.36 -3.05
C THR A 20 6.19 29.35 -1.53
N ARG A 21 4.98 29.67 -1.03
CA ARG A 21 4.67 29.57 0.40
C ARG A 21 4.74 28.13 0.91
N ALA A 22 4.24 27.16 0.13
CA ALA A 22 4.35 25.75 0.47
C ALA A 22 5.81 25.28 0.55
N ILE A 23 6.65 25.68 -0.42
CA ILE A 23 8.09 25.39 -0.42
C ILE A 23 8.78 25.97 0.82
N LYS A 24 8.49 27.23 1.17
CA LYS A 24 9.04 27.85 2.39
C LYS A 24 8.68 27.07 3.66
N ASN A 25 7.42 26.66 3.79
CA ASN A 25 6.98 25.85 4.92
C ASN A 25 7.67 24.49 4.96
N TYR A 26 7.80 23.83 3.81
CA TYR A 26 8.51 22.56 3.68
C TYR A 26 9.98 22.69 4.09
N ASN A 27 10.70 23.70 3.59
CA ASN A 27 12.10 23.93 3.95
C ASN A 27 12.26 24.21 5.45
N ALA A 28 11.34 24.97 6.05
CA ALA A 28 11.34 25.20 7.49
C ALA A 28 11.17 23.90 8.29
N LEU A 29 10.36 22.96 7.81
CA LEU A 29 10.22 21.63 8.41
C LEU A 29 11.49 20.80 8.23
N CYS A 30 12.13 20.83 7.06
CA CYS A 30 13.41 20.16 6.83
C CYS A 30 14.49 20.65 7.81
N GLN A 31 14.58 21.96 8.04
CA GLN A 31 15.49 22.54 9.02
C GLN A 31 15.13 22.13 10.45
N LYS A 32 13.84 22.09 10.81
CA LYS A 32 13.40 21.61 12.12
C LYS A 32 13.78 20.15 12.33
N LEU A 33 13.60 19.30 11.32
CA LEU A 33 13.98 17.89 11.36
C LEU A 33 15.49 17.70 11.51
N LYS A 34 16.31 18.48 10.78
CA LYS A 34 17.78 18.47 10.95
C LYS A 34 18.19 18.78 12.39
N ARG A 35 17.53 19.72 13.06
CA ARG A 35 17.81 20.08 14.47
C ARG A 35 17.35 19.02 15.47
N LEU A 36 16.25 18.33 15.18
CA LEU A 36 15.69 17.30 16.07
C LEU A 36 16.30 15.91 15.84
N ARG A 37 17.13 15.73 14.80
CA ARG A 37 17.71 14.43 14.45
C ARG A 37 18.61 13.92 15.58
N PRO A 38 18.31 12.72 16.15
CA PRO A 38 19.22 12.05 17.06
C PRO A 38 20.53 11.68 16.36
N SER A 39 21.66 11.77 17.07
CA SER A 39 22.99 11.39 16.54
C SER A 39 23.09 9.92 16.11
N THR A 40 22.22 9.07 16.66
CA THR A 40 22.14 7.63 16.36
C THR A 40 21.31 7.31 15.12
N SER A 41 20.53 8.26 14.60
CA SER A 41 19.63 8.00 13.47
C SER A 41 20.37 8.08 12.15
N GLN A 42 20.33 7.00 11.38
CA GLN A 42 20.84 6.94 10.00
C GLN A 42 19.77 7.27 8.95
N PHE A 43 18.54 7.59 9.39
CA PHE A 43 17.44 7.86 8.46
C PHE A 43 17.76 9.04 7.52
N PRO A 44 17.55 8.89 6.20
CA PRO A 44 17.78 9.96 5.23
C PRO A 44 16.88 11.15 5.54
N LEU A 45 17.45 12.35 5.62
CA LEU A 45 16.65 13.55 5.81
C LEU A 45 16.22 14.12 4.45
N PRO A 46 15.00 14.65 4.35
CA PRO A 46 14.58 15.37 3.17
C PRO A 46 15.48 16.59 2.90
N GLU A 47 15.76 16.84 1.63
CA GLU A 47 16.54 17.99 1.17
C GLU A 47 15.67 19.23 0.99
N GLU A 48 16.24 20.40 1.20
CA GLU A 48 15.54 21.67 0.99
C GLU A 48 15.36 21.94 -0.51
N LEU A 49 14.17 22.42 -0.89
CA LEU A 49 13.82 22.71 -2.26
C LEU A 49 14.17 24.15 -2.65
N SER A 50 14.58 24.34 -3.91
CA SER A 50 14.79 25.68 -4.46
C SER A 50 13.49 26.50 -4.47
N LEU A 51 13.58 27.78 -4.12
CA LEU A 51 12.46 28.72 -4.23
C LEU A 51 12.17 29.14 -5.67
N ASP A 52 13.12 28.96 -6.58
CA ASP A 52 12.90 29.16 -8.00
C ASP A 52 12.29 27.90 -8.63
N LEU A 53 11.03 28.03 -9.02
CA LEU A 53 10.23 26.95 -9.60
C LEU A 53 10.82 26.41 -10.91
N LYS A 54 11.67 27.16 -11.62
CA LYS A 54 12.32 26.66 -12.84
C LYS A 54 13.29 25.52 -12.53
N HIS A 55 14.02 25.62 -11.42
CA HIS A 55 14.92 24.58 -10.97
C HIS A 55 14.17 23.34 -10.52
N LEU A 56 12.98 23.51 -9.92
CA LEU A 56 12.13 22.38 -9.53
C LEU A 56 11.52 21.64 -10.73
N ARG A 57 11.20 22.35 -11.82
CA ARG A 57 10.56 21.74 -12.99
C ARG A 57 11.41 20.63 -13.61
N ASN A 58 12.73 20.75 -13.57
CA ASN A 58 13.67 19.82 -14.19
C ASN A 58 14.42 18.99 -13.14
N ASN A 59 13.94 18.93 -11.90
CA ASN A 59 14.61 18.20 -10.84
C ASN A 59 14.05 16.77 -10.74
N ASP A 60 14.77 15.81 -11.29
CA ASP A 60 14.40 14.39 -11.27
C ASP A 60 14.32 13.81 -9.86
N SER A 61 14.98 14.41 -8.86
CA SER A 61 14.93 13.93 -7.47
C SER A 61 13.54 14.11 -6.84
N LEU A 62 12.74 15.06 -7.31
CA LEU A 62 11.35 15.25 -6.84
C LEU A 62 10.43 14.08 -7.22
N MET A 63 10.79 13.34 -8.27
CA MET A 63 10.03 12.19 -8.76
C MET A 63 10.58 10.87 -8.21
N ARG A 64 11.68 10.91 -7.45
CA ARG A 64 12.24 9.72 -6.78
C ARG A 64 11.49 9.48 -5.48
N ASP A 65 11.19 8.22 -5.21
CA ASP A 65 10.63 7.82 -3.93
C ASP A 65 11.77 7.76 -2.89
N VAL A 66 12.05 8.91 -2.28
CA VAL A 66 13.13 9.13 -1.30
C VAL A 66 13.07 8.14 -0.13
N TYR A 67 11.89 7.55 0.13
CA TYR A 67 11.67 6.62 1.24
C TYR A 67 11.81 5.14 0.86
N ILE A 68 11.84 4.80 -0.44
CA ILE A 68 12.01 3.43 -0.93
C ILE A 68 13.46 3.20 -1.41
N ALA A 69 14.10 4.23 -1.98
CA ALA A 69 15.44 4.15 -2.57
C ALA A 69 16.36 5.23 -2.01
N ALA A 70 16.50 5.26 -0.69
CA ALA A 70 17.31 6.26 0.01
C ALA A 70 18.84 6.08 -0.14
N GLY A 71 19.30 5.00 -0.77
CA GLY A 71 20.72 4.74 -0.99
C GLY A 71 21.07 4.73 -2.48
N ASP A 72 22.35 4.99 -2.77
CA ASP A 72 22.99 4.63 -4.04
C ASP A 72 23.11 3.09 -4.21
N ASP A 73 22.58 2.32 -3.26
CA ASP A 73 22.54 0.87 -3.31
C ASP A 73 21.56 0.38 -4.39
N ASP A 74 21.94 -0.73 -5.03
CA ASP A 74 21.06 -1.38 -6.00
C ASP A 74 19.70 -1.68 -5.36
N PRO A 75 18.58 -1.36 -6.05
CA PRO A 75 17.26 -1.57 -5.48
C PRO A 75 17.06 -3.06 -5.19
N PRO A 76 16.37 -3.40 -4.09
CA PRO A 76 16.29 -4.78 -3.63
C PRO A 76 15.63 -5.68 -4.69
N ALA A 77 16.09 -6.94 -4.78
CA ALA A 77 15.69 -7.86 -5.86
C ALA A 77 14.17 -8.13 -5.92
N TRP A 78 13.45 -8.03 -4.81
CA TRP A 78 11.98 -8.14 -4.84
C TRP A 78 11.32 -6.98 -5.62
N LEU A 79 11.99 -5.84 -5.76
CA LEU A 79 11.51 -4.69 -6.53
C LEU A 79 11.93 -4.76 -8.00
N THR A 80 13.15 -5.23 -8.28
CA THR A 80 13.75 -5.21 -9.64
C THR A 80 13.55 -6.53 -10.38
N ASP A 81 13.79 -7.67 -9.72
CA ASP A 81 13.75 -9.00 -10.35
C ASP A 81 12.32 -9.60 -10.37
N VAL A 82 11.84 -9.86 -11.60
CA VAL A 82 10.54 -10.49 -11.86
C VAL A 82 10.48 -11.91 -11.30
N ASN A 83 11.56 -12.67 -11.37
CA ASN A 83 11.61 -14.06 -10.90
C ASN A 83 11.54 -14.13 -9.38
N VAL A 84 12.22 -13.21 -8.67
CA VAL A 84 12.10 -13.08 -7.21
C VAL A 84 10.65 -12.77 -6.83
N ARG A 85 9.98 -11.83 -7.52
CA ARG A 85 8.56 -11.56 -7.27
C ARG A 85 7.65 -12.74 -7.54
N LYS A 86 7.91 -13.49 -8.61
CA LYS A 86 7.15 -14.72 -8.92
C LYS A 86 7.35 -15.78 -7.82
N GLY A 87 8.59 -15.96 -7.36
CA GLY A 87 8.93 -16.87 -6.26
C GLY A 87 8.21 -16.51 -4.96
N ILE A 88 8.25 -15.23 -4.54
CA ILE A 88 7.55 -14.76 -3.34
C ILE A 88 6.04 -15.07 -3.42
N ARG A 89 5.40 -14.78 -4.57
CA ARG A 89 3.97 -15.08 -4.76
C ARG A 89 3.70 -16.57 -4.73
N ALA A 90 4.55 -17.38 -5.36
CA ALA A 90 4.40 -18.83 -5.37
C ALA A 90 4.45 -19.40 -3.94
N MET A 91 5.40 -18.95 -3.12
CA MET A 91 5.49 -19.34 -1.70
C MET A 91 4.23 -18.94 -0.92
N GLN A 92 3.75 -17.70 -1.10
CA GLN A 92 2.50 -17.24 -0.46
C GLN A 92 1.28 -18.05 -0.90
N THR A 93 1.22 -18.45 -2.18
CA THR A 93 0.16 -19.33 -2.68
C THR A 93 0.25 -20.71 -2.03
N GLN A 94 1.44 -21.28 -1.89
CA GLN A 94 1.62 -22.57 -1.23
C GLN A 94 1.17 -22.52 0.24
N ASP A 95 1.56 -21.49 0.98
CA ASP A 95 1.13 -21.30 2.37
C ASP A 95 -0.39 -21.15 2.47
N ARG A 96 -1.00 -20.39 1.56
CA ARG A 96 -2.47 -20.26 1.48
C ARG A 96 -3.13 -21.61 1.19
N CYS A 97 -2.59 -22.42 0.29
CA CYS A 97 -3.14 -23.75 0.01
C CYS A 97 -3.16 -24.63 1.26
N ALA A 98 -2.09 -24.62 2.07
CA ALA A 98 -2.05 -25.37 3.33
C ALA A 98 -3.10 -24.87 4.34
N GLU A 99 -3.28 -23.56 4.46
CA GLU A 99 -4.35 -22.99 5.30
C GLU A 99 -5.75 -23.41 4.81
N GLU A 100 -5.97 -23.37 3.50
CA GLU A 100 -7.25 -23.72 2.87
C GLU A 100 -7.58 -25.20 3.05
N GLU A 101 -6.61 -26.11 2.96
CA GLU A 101 -6.82 -27.53 3.25
C GLU A 101 -7.32 -27.76 4.68
N VAL A 102 -6.72 -27.09 5.66
CA VAL A 102 -7.15 -27.15 7.07
C VAL A 102 -8.57 -26.59 7.23
N ARG A 103 -8.88 -25.49 6.54
CA ARG A 103 -10.22 -24.89 6.56
C ARG A 103 -11.27 -25.84 5.96
N LEU A 104 -11.00 -26.40 4.79
CA LEU A 104 -11.89 -27.34 4.10
C LEU A 104 -12.14 -28.60 4.92
N ALA A 105 -11.13 -29.15 5.59
CA ALA A 105 -11.29 -30.31 6.46
C ALA A 105 -12.26 -30.03 7.63
N ARG A 106 -12.19 -28.82 8.22
CA ARG A 106 -13.12 -28.38 9.27
C ARG A 106 -14.53 -28.22 8.73
N GLU A 107 -14.69 -27.55 7.58
CA GLU A 107 -15.99 -27.35 6.95
C GLU A 107 -16.65 -28.68 6.60
N TRP A 108 -15.89 -29.61 6.02
CA TRP A 108 -16.36 -30.97 5.71
C TRP A 108 -16.87 -31.69 6.96
N THR A 109 -16.10 -31.65 8.05
CA THR A 109 -16.47 -32.28 9.33
C THR A 109 -17.76 -31.67 9.88
N ASN A 110 -17.88 -30.35 9.85
CA ASN A 110 -19.06 -29.64 10.36
C ASN A 110 -20.31 -29.98 9.54
N ILE A 111 -20.22 -29.97 8.21
CA ILE A 111 -21.33 -30.34 7.32
C ILE A 111 -21.76 -31.79 7.56
N GLY A 112 -20.80 -32.71 7.67
CA GLY A 112 -21.06 -34.12 7.96
C GLY A 112 -21.79 -34.32 9.29
N ALA A 113 -21.31 -33.66 10.36
CA ALA A 113 -21.94 -33.72 11.67
C ALA A 113 -23.37 -33.15 11.65
N TRP A 114 -23.56 -31.99 11.03
CA TRP A 114 -24.87 -31.37 10.88
C TRP A 114 -25.84 -32.26 10.09
N HIS A 115 -25.40 -32.83 8.97
CA HIS A 115 -26.25 -33.71 8.16
C HIS A 115 -26.67 -34.97 8.92
N VAL A 116 -25.77 -35.58 9.72
CA VAL A 116 -26.13 -36.72 10.57
C VAL A 116 -27.13 -36.31 11.66
N SER A 117 -26.93 -35.16 12.32
CA SER A 117 -27.89 -34.68 13.33
C SER A 117 -29.26 -34.41 12.72
N GLU A 118 -29.30 -33.76 11.55
CA GLU A 118 -30.54 -33.42 10.86
C GLU A 118 -31.31 -34.68 10.45
N ARG A 119 -30.61 -35.65 9.84
CA ARG A 119 -31.22 -36.95 9.49
C ARG A 119 -31.79 -37.68 10.70
N ARG A 120 -31.09 -37.65 11.84
CA ARG A 120 -31.58 -38.28 13.08
C ARG A 120 -32.82 -37.57 13.61
N ALA A 121 -32.85 -36.24 13.57
CA ALA A 121 -34.01 -35.45 13.99
C ALA A 121 -35.24 -35.77 13.13
N VAL A 122 -35.08 -35.81 11.80
CA VAL A 122 -36.16 -36.18 10.87
C VAL A 122 -36.65 -37.61 11.10
N ALA A 123 -35.73 -38.57 11.25
CA ALA A 123 -36.10 -39.96 11.54
C ALA A 123 -36.86 -40.10 12.87
N ALA A 124 -36.45 -39.38 13.91
CA ALA A 124 -37.13 -39.36 15.20
C ALA A 124 -38.53 -38.72 15.10
N ALA A 125 -38.69 -37.66 14.30
CA ALA A 125 -39.99 -37.03 14.06
C ALA A 125 -40.96 -37.99 13.36
N MET A 126 -40.53 -38.69 12.30
CA MET A 126 -41.36 -39.69 11.60
C MET A 126 -41.79 -40.85 12.49
N GLY A 127 -40.96 -41.23 13.47
CA GLY A 127 -41.29 -42.29 14.43
C GLY A 127 -42.18 -41.84 15.60
N ASN A 128 -42.45 -40.55 15.75
CA ASN A 128 -43.25 -40.01 16.84
C ASN A 128 -44.72 -39.81 16.39
N PRO A 129 -45.68 -40.55 16.95
CA PRO A 129 -47.09 -40.45 16.56
C PRO A 129 -47.77 -39.11 16.90
N GLN A 130 -47.11 -38.24 17.68
CA GLN A 130 -47.56 -36.86 17.95
C GLN A 130 -46.88 -35.81 17.07
N SER A 131 -45.95 -36.22 16.20
CA SER A 131 -45.30 -35.31 15.27
C SER A 131 -46.26 -34.94 14.15
N ALA A 132 -46.48 -33.65 13.93
CA ALA A 132 -47.40 -33.13 12.90
C ALA A 132 -46.77 -33.07 11.49
N PHE A 133 -45.91 -34.04 11.16
CA PHE A 133 -45.39 -34.25 9.81
C PHE A 133 -46.23 -35.25 9.04
#